data_AF-A0A8S3RPB6-F1
#
_entry.id   AF-A0A8S3RPB6-F1
#
_cell.length_a   1.000
_cell.length_b   1.000
_cell.length_c   1.000
_cell.angle_alpha   90.00
_cell.angle_beta   90.00
_cell.angle_gamma   90.00
#
_symmetry.space_group_name_H-M   'P 1'
#
loop_
_entity.id
_entity.type
_entity.pdbx_description
1 polymer ?
#
loop_
_entity_poly.entity_id
_entity_poly.type
_entity_poly.pdbx_seq_one_letter_code
_entity_poly.pdbx_strand_id
1 'polypeptide(L)'
;MKSIGDEYTWAKEALQDLASDGIEAKHLTTDPDSSPYRAADDLYLENTTSTEPEHFLDTRHFSNNHRKNIKNNKELGEIMPDIPLFKGGKKFWLSNRAFLPNSFKIRKLDENLNAIRKCVLYRLSPSALKKTRLILNTQKVEGFNRSLRRSLPKNVTYTKNFEGRVHSAIHSVNLGPGESLLVICKQLGAEISPGSAAEKELKLYQKTDRMQKAYKKSMKYKKERSNTRKHLYKIYEKHQEEKCYQKNKLMRPVKRTKTQAEDHPYAKKPRVAVTKKC
;
A
#
# COMPACT_ATOMS: atom_id res chain seq x y z
N MET A 1 -22.80 5.68 -29.27
CA MET A 1 -22.78 5.48 -27.80
C MET A 1 -21.41 4.92 -27.47
N LYS A 2 -20.52 5.67 -26.80
CA LYS A 2 -19.14 5.21 -26.52
C LYS A 2 -19.18 4.08 -25.50
N SER A 3 -18.56 2.95 -25.83
CA SER A 3 -18.46 1.79 -24.95
C SER A 3 -17.53 2.10 -23.77
N ILE A 4 -17.81 1.55 -22.59
CA ILE A 4 -16.94 1.68 -21.42
C ILE A 4 -15.56 1.04 -21.67
N GLY A 5 -15.46 0.10 -22.61
CA GLY A 5 -14.20 -0.54 -23.01
C GLY A 5 -13.35 0.27 -24.00
N ASP A 6 -13.78 1.46 -24.42
CA ASP A 6 -13.02 2.30 -25.35
C ASP A 6 -11.97 3.16 -24.61
N GLU A 7 -11.01 2.49 -23.98
CA GLU A 7 -9.97 3.10 -23.15
C GLU A 7 -9.12 4.14 -23.90
N TYR A 8 -8.98 3.99 -25.23
CA TYR A 8 -8.27 4.96 -26.08
C TYR A 8 -8.97 6.31 -26.03
N THR A 9 -10.26 6.34 -26.38
CA THR A 9 -11.01 7.59 -26.49
C THR A 9 -11.14 8.29 -25.14
N TRP A 10 -11.37 7.53 -24.06
CA TRP A 10 -11.45 8.09 -22.71
C TRP A 10 -10.11 8.66 -22.23
N ALA A 11 -9.00 8.00 -22.55
CA ALA A 11 -7.68 8.51 -22.23
C ALA A 11 -7.35 9.79 -23.02
N LYS A 12 -7.72 9.83 -24.31
CA LYS A 12 -7.51 11.00 -25.17
C LYS A 12 -8.25 12.23 -24.64
N GLU A 13 -9.55 12.09 -24.33
CA GLU A 13 -10.36 13.18 -23.75
C GLU A 13 -9.79 13.66 -22.41
N ALA A 14 -9.44 12.74 -21.51
CA ALA A 14 -8.90 13.10 -20.20
C ALA A 14 -7.54 13.82 -20.28
N LEU A 15 -6.68 13.44 -21.23
CA LEU A 15 -5.39 14.10 -21.45
C LEU A 15 -5.55 15.48 -22.08
N GLN A 16 -6.53 15.65 -22.98
CA GLN A 16 -6.88 16.96 -23.55
C GLN A 16 -7.43 17.92 -22.48
N ASP A 17 -8.31 17.43 -21.60
CA ASP A 17 -8.82 18.23 -20.48
C ASP A 17 -7.68 18.69 -19.57
N LEU A 18 -6.74 17.79 -19.23
CA LEU A 18 -5.56 18.13 -18.43
C LEU A 18 -4.65 19.16 -19.12
N ALA A 19 -4.44 19.03 -20.43
CA ALA A 19 -3.68 19.99 -21.21
C ALA A 19 -4.36 21.38 -21.22
N SER A 20 -5.69 21.43 -21.26
CA SER A 20 -6.46 22.68 -21.18
C SER A 20 -6.29 23.39 -19.83
N ASP A 21 -6.08 22.62 -18.76
CA ASP A 21 -5.75 23.11 -17.42
C ASP A 21 -4.25 23.47 -17.25
N GLY A 22 -3.45 23.37 -18.31
CA GLY A 22 -2.00 23.62 -18.26
C GLY A 22 -1.20 22.50 -17.58
N ILE A 23 -1.76 21.29 -17.48
CA ILE A 23 -1.13 20.13 -16.83
C ILE A 23 -0.78 19.10 -17.91
N GLU A 24 0.51 18.92 -18.20
CA GLU A 24 0.98 17.93 -19.16
C GLU A 24 1.47 16.64 -18.47
N ALA A 25 0.98 15.50 -18.95
CA ALA A 25 1.30 14.20 -18.38
C ALA A 25 2.59 13.61 -19.00
N LYS A 26 3.73 13.86 -18.36
CA LYS A 26 5.02 13.31 -18.82
C LYS A 26 5.17 11.79 -18.66
N HIS A 27 4.67 11.22 -17.57
CA HIS A 27 4.89 9.80 -17.25
C HIS A 27 3.55 9.09 -17.10
N LEU A 28 3.26 8.11 -17.96
CA LEU A 28 2.04 7.31 -17.90
C LEU A 28 2.37 5.91 -17.39
N THR A 29 1.63 5.44 -16.38
CA THR A 29 1.77 4.05 -15.87
C THR A 29 0.57 3.21 -16.30
N THR A 30 0.77 2.29 -17.23
CA THR A 30 -0.30 1.54 -17.89
C THR A 30 0.08 0.08 -18.14
N ASP A 31 -0.86 -0.73 -18.63
CA ASP A 31 -0.62 -2.15 -18.95
C ASP A 31 0.23 -2.31 -20.23
N PRO A 32 0.82 -3.50 -20.49
CA PRO A 32 1.76 -3.70 -21.61
C PRO A 32 1.19 -3.48 -23.01
N ASP A 33 -0.13 -3.51 -23.15
CA ASP A 33 -0.87 -3.28 -24.40
C ASP A 33 -1.99 -2.27 -24.13
N SER A 34 -1.58 -1.06 -23.72
CA SER A 34 -2.53 -0.05 -23.27
C SER A 34 -2.88 0.92 -24.41
N SER A 35 -4.17 0.92 -24.75
CA SER A 35 -4.80 1.96 -25.56
C SER A 35 -4.58 3.40 -25.00
N PRO A 36 -4.51 3.61 -23.67
CA PRO A 36 -4.18 4.92 -23.11
C PRO A 36 -2.80 5.49 -23.46
N TYR A 37 -1.76 4.66 -23.55
CA TYR A 37 -0.44 5.16 -23.96
C TYR A 37 -0.46 5.63 -25.42
N ARG A 38 -1.11 4.86 -26.31
CA ARG A 38 -1.28 5.26 -27.71
C ARG A 38 -2.02 6.58 -27.85
N ALA A 39 -3.05 6.81 -27.04
CA ALA A 39 -3.76 8.08 -27.02
C ALA A 39 -2.85 9.27 -26.62
N ALA A 40 -1.93 9.06 -25.67
CA ALA A 40 -0.97 10.09 -25.27
C ALA A 40 0.07 10.37 -26.37
N ASP A 41 0.56 9.31 -27.02
CA ASP A 41 1.52 9.39 -28.13
C ASP A 41 0.90 10.14 -29.33
N ASP A 42 -0.35 9.82 -29.67
CA ASP A 42 -1.09 10.50 -30.74
C ASP A 42 -1.30 11.99 -30.42
N LEU A 43 -1.58 12.37 -29.17
CA LEU A 43 -1.74 13.78 -28.78
C LEU A 43 -0.44 14.57 -28.86
N TYR A 44 0.69 13.92 -28.60
CA TYR A 44 2.01 14.51 -28.80
C TYR A 44 2.32 14.68 -30.30
N LEU A 45 2.04 13.67 -31.12
CA LEU A 45 2.18 13.74 -32.58
C LEU A 45 1.26 14.80 -33.22
N GLU A 46 0.06 14.98 -32.67
CA GLU A 46 -0.90 16.02 -33.06
C GLU A 46 -0.49 17.43 -32.56
N ASN A 47 0.65 17.60 -31.90
CA ASN A 47 1.14 18.84 -31.28
C ASN A 47 0.15 19.47 -30.28
N THR A 48 -0.73 18.66 -29.67
CA THR A 48 -1.69 19.12 -28.67
C THR A 48 -1.02 19.25 -27.29
N THR A 49 -0.02 18.41 -27.03
CA THR A 49 0.81 18.45 -25.82
C THR A 49 2.26 18.69 -26.19
N SER A 50 2.97 19.57 -25.48
CA SER A 50 4.38 19.86 -25.76
C SER A 50 5.34 18.80 -25.21
N THR A 51 4.92 18.04 -24.21
CA THR A 51 5.76 17.05 -23.53
C THR A 51 5.60 15.65 -24.14
N GLU A 52 6.72 15.04 -24.51
CA GLU A 52 6.78 13.63 -24.95
C GLU A 52 6.40 12.67 -23.80
N PRO A 53 5.39 11.79 -23.99
CA PRO A 53 4.94 10.88 -22.95
C PRO A 53 5.87 9.67 -22.80
N GLU A 54 6.31 9.39 -21.58
CA GLU A 54 7.11 8.21 -21.23
C GLU A 54 6.23 7.09 -20.65
N HIS A 55 6.32 5.89 -21.23
CA HIS A 55 5.55 4.72 -20.81
C HIS A 55 6.23 3.94 -19.68
N PHE A 56 5.52 3.80 -18.56
CA PHE A 56 5.85 2.89 -17.47
C PHE A 56 4.82 1.76 -17.39
N LEU A 57 5.30 0.55 -17.13
CA LEU A 57 4.42 -0.59 -16.90
C LEU A 57 3.88 -0.58 -15.46
N ASP A 58 2.58 -0.84 -15.27
CA ASP A 58 2.05 -1.13 -13.93
C ASP A 58 2.64 -2.47 -13.44
N THR A 59 3.69 -2.35 -12.63
CA THR A 59 4.40 -3.50 -12.05
C THR A 59 3.49 -4.44 -11.23
N ARG A 60 2.36 -3.97 -10.71
CA ARG A 60 1.37 -4.80 -9.99
C ARG A 60 0.58 -5.65 -10.97
N HIS A 61 0.12 -5.05 -12.07
CA HIS A 61 -0.62 -5.76 -13.10
C HIS A 61 0.30 -6.73 -13.84
N PHE A 62 1.51 -6.30 -14.18
CA PHE A 62 2.58 -7.16 -14.72
C PHE A 62 2.87 -8.36 -13.82
N SER A 63 3.07 -8.13 -12.51
CA SER A 63 3.31 -9.23 -11.54
C SER A 63 2.13 -10.19 -11.44
N ASN A 64 0.90 -9.69 -11.50
CA ASN A 64 -0.30 -10.51 -11.44
C ASN A 64 -0.51 -11.32 -12.72
N ASN A 65 -0.31 -10.72 -13.89
CA ASN A 65 -0.39 -11.42 -15.18
C ASN A 65 0.71 -12.47 -15.30
N HIS A 66 1.94 -12.16 -14.86
CA HIS A 66 3.02 -13.13 -14.81
C HIS A 66 2.68 -14.32 -13.91
N ARG A 67 2.07 -14.09 -12.72
CA ARG A 67 1.59 -15.18 -11.85
C ARG A 67 0.47 -16.01 -12.49
N LYS A 68 -0.46 -15.37 -13.20
CA LYS A 68 -1.53 -16.07 -13.93
C LYS A 68 -0.94 -16.94 -15.05
N ASN A 69 0.03 -16.42 -15.79
CA ASN A 69 0.71 -17.16 -16.86
C ASN A 69 1.48 -18.35 -16.31
N ILE A 70 2.23 -18.20 -15.22
CA ILE A 70 2.87 -19.33 -14.52
C ILE A 70 1.84 -20.36 -14.07
N LYS A 71 0.69 -19.92 -13.55
CA LYS A 71 -0.39 -20.81 -13.10
C LYS A 71 -1.02 -21.61 -14.24
N ASN A 72 -1.08 -21.04 -15.45
CA ASN A 72 -1.77 -21.62 -16.60
C ASN A 72 -0.83 -22.29 -17.62
N ASN A 73 0.49 -22.23 -17.40
CA ASN A 73 1.48 -22.81 -18.30
C ASN A 73 1.49 -24.35 -18.17
N LYS A 74 1.15 -25.04 -19.26
CA LYS A 74 1.08 -26.50 -19.34
C LYS A 74 2.47 -27.16 -19.30
N GLU A 75 3.45 -26.57 -19.98
CA GLU A 75 4.84 -27.06 -20.03
C GLU A 75 5.50 -27.03 -18.64
N LEU A 76 5.24 -25.99 -17.84
CA LEU A 76 5.66 -25.94 -16.44
C LEU A 76 5.04 -27.07 -15.60
N GLY A 77 3.82 -27.48 -15.94
CA GLY A 77 3.16 -28.65 -15.38
C GLY A 77 3.83 -29.98 -15.75
N GLU A 78 4.34 -30.09 -16.97
CA GLU A 78 5.06 -31.26 -17.49
C GLU A 78 6.50 -31.36 -16.97
N ILE A 79 7.18 -30.22 -16.83
CA ILE A 79 8.54 -30.11 -16.26
C ILE A 79 8.53 -30.36 -14.75
N MET A 80 7.40 -30.11 -14.06
CA MET A 80 7.24 -30.25 -12.61
C MET A 80 6.04 -31.15 -12.23
N PRO A 81 6.04 -32.45 -12.57
CA PRO A 81 4.86 -33.33 -12.49
C PRO A 81 4.43 -33.72 -11.07
N ASP A 82 5.33 -33.65 -10.08
CA ASP A 82 5.00 -33.91 -8.66
C ASP A 82 4.27 -32.73 -7.97
N ILE A 83 3.92 -31.70 -8.75
CA ILE A 83 3.14 -30.56 -8.29
C ILE A 83 1.69 -30.79 -8.74
N PRO A 84 0.73 -31.05 -7.82
CA PRO A 84 -0.66 -31.22 -8.23
C PRO A 84 -1.18 -29.95 -8.91
N LEU A 85 -1.38 -30.04 -10.23
CA LEU A 85 -2.09 -29.05 -11.02
C LEU A 85 -3.57 -29.09 -10.60
N PHE A 86 -4.10 -27.91 -10.28
CA PHE A 86 -5.38 -27.73 -9.60
C PHE A 86 -6.58 -28.24 -10.41
N LYS A 87 -7.32 -29.20 -9.85
CA LYS A 87 -8.79 -29.21 -9.88
C LYS A 87 -9.30 -28.88 -8.46
N GLY A 88 -9.92 -27.72 -8.28
CA GLY A 88 -10.65 -27.37 -7.05
C GLY A 88 -9.85 -26.73 -5.90
N GLY A 89 -9.92 -25.40 -5.78
CA GLY A 89 -10.14 -24.70 -4.51
C GLY A 89 -9.06 -24.58 -3.41
N LYS A 90 -7.93 -25.29 -3.41
CA LYS A 90 -6.95 -25.26 -2.28
C LYS A 90 -5.55 -24.68 -2.59
N LYS A 91 -5.37 -23.36 -2.75
CA LYS A 91 -4.07 -22.62 -2.71
C LYS A 91 -2.77 -23.42 -3.00
N PHE A 92 -2.26 -23.26 -4.23
CA PHE A 92 -0.93 -23.64 -4.72
C PHE A 92 0.17 -23.49 -3.64
N TRP A 93 0.93 -24.55 -3.33
CA TRP A 93 1.90 -24.57 -2.23
C TRP A 93 3.09 -23.61 -2.45
N LEU A 94 3.43 -23.32 -3.72
CA LEU A 94 4.36 -22.25 -4.13
C LEU A 94 3.89 -20.85 -3.70
N SER A 95 2.61 -20.68 -3.35
CA SER A 95 2.07 -19.43 -2.79
C SER A 95 2.19 -19.32 -1.27
N ASN A 96 2.62 -20.38 -0.56
CA ASN A 96 2.58 -20.43 0.91
C ASN A 96 3.88 -20.86 1.61
N ARG A 97 4.85 -21.48 0.92
CA ARG A 97 6.18 -21.76 1.47
C ARG A 97 7.24 -21.12 0.58
N ALA A 98 8.16 -20.38 1.19
CA ALA A 98 9.26 -19.71 0.50
C ALA A 98 10.33 -20.67 -0.06
N PHE A 99 10.18 -21.98 0.16
CA PHE A 99 11.18 -23.01 -0.12
C PHE A 99 10.53 -24.25 -0.73
N LEU A 100 11.25 -24.88 -1.67
CA LEU A 100 10.92 -26.15 -2.32
C LEU A 100 10.95 -27.29 -1.28
N PRO A 101 10.10 -28.34 -1.41
CA PRO A 101 10.15 -29.49 -0.50
C PRO A 101 11.49 -30.22 -0.62
N ASN A 102 11.94 -30.87 0.45
CA ASN A 102 13.21 -31.62 0.47
C ASN A 102 13.28 -32.74 -0.59
N SER A 103 12.13 -33.20 -1.09
CA SER A 103 12.02 -34.20 -2.16
C SER A 103 12.12 -33.63 -3.57
N PHE A 104 12.20 -32.31 -3.74
CA PHE A 104 12.22 -31.67 -5.05
C PHE A 104 13.53 -31.99 -5.79
N LYS A 105 13.42 -32.72 -6.90
CA LYS A 105 14.53 -33.01 -7.81
C LYS A 105 14.36 -32.24 -9.11
N ILE A 106 15.31 -31.38 -9.44
CA ILE A 106 15.38 -30.73 -10.74
C ILE A 106 15.83 -31.79 -11.75
N ARG A 107 15.01 -32.09 -12.75
CA ARG A 107 15.45 -32.90 -13.90
C ARG A 107 16.54 -32.11 -14.63
N LYS A 108 17.76 -32.65 -14.69
CA LYS A 108 18.89 -32.08 -15.43
C LYS A 108 18.60 -32.18 -16.93
N LEU A 109 17.93 -31.16 -17.46
CA LEU A 109 17.88 -30.85 -18.87
C LEU A 109 18.66 -29.53 -19.04
N ASP A 110 19.52 -29.41 -20.03
CA ASP A 110 20.41 -28.24 -20.16
C ASP A 110 19.65 -26.91 -20.29
N GLU A 111 18.43 -26.95 -20.83
CA GLU A 111 17.50 -25.83 -20.88
C GLU A 111 17.04 -25.36 -19.48
N ASN A 112 16.81 -26.30 -18.56
CA ASN A 112 16.42 -26.00 -17.17
C ASN A 112 17.56 -25.30 -16.42
N LEU A 113 18.82 -25.65 -16.70
CA LEU A 113 19.98 -25.01 -16.07
C LEU A 113 20.10 -23.53 -16.46
N ASN A 114 19.83 -23.19 -17.72
CA ASN A 114 19.83 -21.81 -18.17
C ASN A 114 18.66 -21.00 -17.58
N ALA A 115 17.46 -21.59 -17.49
CA ALA A 115 16.32 -20.96 -16.84
C ALA A 115 16.60 -20.71 -15.34
N ILE A 116 17.20 -21.67 -14.64
CA ILE A 116 17.60 -21.54 -13.24
C ILE A 116 18.67 -20.46 -13.08
N ARG A 117 19.70 -20.43 -13.94
CA ARG A 117 20.72 -19.36 -13.92
C ARG A 117 20.09 -17.98 -14.15
N LYS A 118 19.16 -17.83 -15.07
CA LYS A 118 18.41 -16.58 -15.29
C LYS A 118 17.61 -16.17 -14.05
N CYS A 119 16.91 -17.12 -13.40
CA CYS A 119 16.18 -16.87 -12.15
C CYS A 119 17.10 -16.48 -10.99
N VAL A 120 18.26 -17.13 -10.87
CA VAL A 120 19.28 -16.82 -9.87
C VAL A 120 19.86 -15.43 -10.10
N LEU A 121 20.27 -15.11 -11.33
CA LEU A 121 20.78 -13.78 -11.68
C LEU A 121 19.72 -12.69 -11.51
N TYR A 122 18.46 -12.96 -11.85
CA TYR A 122 17.38 -12.01 -11.60
C TYR A 122 17.25 -11.65 -10.11
N ARG A 123 17.44 -12.61 -9.22
CA ARG A 123 17.27 -12.43 -7.76
C ARG A 123 18.55 -11.99 -7.03
N LEU A 124 19.70 -12.49 -7.47
CA LEU A 124 21.00 -12.40 -6.81
C LEU A 124 22.06 -11.70 -7.69
N SER A 125 21.68 -11.06 -8.80
CA SER A 125 22.62 -10.24 -9.56
C SER A 125 23.18 -9.11 -8.70
N PRO A 126 24.39 -8.62 -8.98
CA PRO A 126 24.95 -7.46 -8.31
C PRO A 126 24.02 -6.23 -8.32
N SER A 127 23.25 -6.02 -9.41
CA SER A 127 22.25 -4.95 -9.51
C SER A 127 21.06 -5.17 -8.57
N ALA A 128 20.49 -6.39 -8.54
CA ALA A 128 19.41 -6.74 -7.62
C ALA A 128 19.86 -6.69 -6.16
N LEU A 129 21.09 -7.13 -5.86
CA LEU A 129 21.72 -7.03 -4.55
C LEU A 129 21.96 -5.57 -4.16
N LYS A 130 22.42 -4.69 -5.07
CA LYS A 130 22.58 -3.26 -4.80
C LYS A 130 21.24 -2.58 -4.49
N LYS A 131 20.17 -2.95 -5.21
CA LYS A 131 18.80 -2.46 -4.95
C LYS A 131 18.22 -3.01 -3.63
N THR A 132 18.51 -4.26 -3.28
CA THR A 132 18.05 -4.87 -2.02
C THR A 132 18.89 -4.47 -0.81
N ARG A 133 20.15 -4.09 -0.99
CA ARG A 133 21.10 -3.69 0.07
C ARG A 133 20.56 -2.57 0.96
N LEU A 134 19.85 -1.62 0.36
CA LEU A 134 19.28 -0.47 1.09
C LEU A 134 17.87 -0.76 1.65
N ILE A 135 17.29 -1.94 1.38
CA ILE A 135 15.92 -2.31 1.77
C ILE A 135 14.93 -1.20 1.36
N LEU A 136 15.15 -0.59 0.19
CA LEU A 136 14.25 0.39 -0.42
C LEU A 136 13.05 -0.30 -1.07
N ASN A 137 12.41 -1.20 -0.31
CA ASN A 137 11.14 -1.73 -0.76
C ASN A 137 10.08 -0.62 -0.72
N THR A 138 9.16 -0.64 -1.66
CA THR A 138 8.06 0.35 -1.78
C THR A 138 7.32 0.52 -0.45
N GLN A 139 7.19 -0.56 0.33
CA GLN A 139 6.54 -0.54 1.64
C GLN A 139 7.29 0.27 2.70
N LYS A 140 8.63 0.27 2.68
CA LYS A 140 9.48 1.07 3.57
C LYS A 140 9.45 2.53 3.15
N VAL A 141 9.48 2.81 1.85
CA VAL A 141 9.33 4.17 1.30
C VAL A 141 7.96 4.75 1.64
N GLU A 142 6.87 4.01 1.40
CA GLU A 142 5.50 4.39 1.79
C GLU A 142 5.37 4.58 3.30
N GLY A 143 5.96 3.68 4.10
CA GLY A 143 5.98 3.78 5.55
C GLY A 143 6.70 5.03 6.05
N PHE A 144 7.84 5.35 5.45
CA PHE A 144 8.60 6.56 5.74
C PHE A 144 7.83 7.82 5.31
N ASN A 145 7.29 7.85 4.10
CA ASN A 145 6.47 8.97 3.61
C ASN A 145 5.24 9.22 4.50
N ARG A 146 4.64 8.16 5.06
CA ARG A 146 3.56 8.31 6.05
C ARG A 146 4.06 8.91 7.35
N SER A 147 5.24 8.54 7.83
CA SER A 147 5.87 9.14 9.00
C SER A 147 6.21 10.62 8.79
N LEU A 148 6.75 10.95 7.61
CA LEU A 148 7.00 12.33 7.20
C LEU A 148 5.71 13.13 7.15
N ARG A 149 4.65 12.65 6.51
CA ARG A 149 3.36 13.36 6.45
C ARG A 149 2.72 13.58 7.82
N ARG A 150 2.96 12.68 8.79
CA ARG A 150 2.53 12.88 10.17
C ARG A 150 3.33 13.98 10.87
N SER A 151 4.64 14.03 10.60
CA SER A 151 5.55 15.02 11.17
C SER A 151 5.46 16.38 10.46
N LEU A 152 5.02 16.38 9.21
CA LEU A 152 4.91 17.53 8.30
C LEU A 152 3.57 17.46 7.55
N PRO A 153 2.47 17.84 8.20
CA PRO A 153 1.16 17.92 7.56
C PRO A 153 1.16 18.98 6.46
N LYS A 154 0.47 18.72 5.34
CA LYS A 154 0.43 19.64 4.19
C LYS A 154 -0.21 21.00 4.49
N ASN A 155 -1.05 21.06 5.52
CA ASN A 155 -1.79 22.24 5.94
C ASN A 155 -1.04 23.09 6.97
N VAL A 156 0.19 22.72 7.35
CA VAL A 156 0.98 23.45 8.35
C VAL A 156 2.40 23.66 7.84
N THR A 157 2.81 24.92 7.73
CA THR A 157 4.16 25.30 7.28
C THR A 157 5.09 25.43 8.50
N TYR A 158 6.20 24.69 8.51
CA TYR A 158 7.20 24.73 9.59
C TYR A 158 8.52 25.34 9.13
N THR A 159 8.55 26.59 8.67
CA THR A 159 9.77 27.21 8.09
C THR A 159 11.00 27.14 8.99
N LYS A 160 10.86 27.42 10.29
CA LYS A 160 11.99 27.45 11.25
C LYS A 160 12.49 26.07 11.67
N ASN A 161 11.60 25.07 11.75
CA ASN A 161 11.88 23.77 12.36
C ASN A 161 11.65 22.59 11.39
N PHE A 162 11.59 22.87 10.08
CA PHE A 162 11.31 21.87 9.05
C PHE A 162 12.34 20.75 9.09
N GLU A 163 13.62 21.11 9.00
CA GLU A 163 14.73 20.16 8.95
C GLU A 163 14.78 19.28 10.21
N GLY A 164 14.66 19.89 11.39
CA GLY A 164 14.61 19.15 12.64
C GLY A 164 13.46 18.13 12.70
N ARG A 165 12.28 18.48 12.17
CA ARG A 165 11.14 17.56 12.07
C ARG A 165 11.39 16.43 11.07
N VAL A 166 12.00 16.72 9.92
CA VAL A 166 12.41 15.69 8.93
C VAL A 166 13.40 14.72 9.57
N HIS A 167 14.48 15.22 10.16
CA HIS A 167 15.53 14.39 10.76
C HIS A 167 15.02 13.57 11.94
N SER A 168 14.17 14.14 12.80
CA SER A 168 13.51 13.41 13.89
C SER A 168 12.61 12.28 13.38
N ALA A 169 11.87 12.52 12.28
CA ALA A 169 11.05 11.49 11.65
C ALA A 169 11.89 10.36 11.03
N ILE A 170 13.02 10.68 10.39
CA ILE A 170 13.97 9.70 9.86
C ILE A 170 14.52 8.83 10.99
N HIS A 171 15.01 9.47 12.06
CA HIS A 171 15.65 8.79 13.18
C HIS A 171 14.69 7.84 13.91
N SER A 172 13.47 8.33 14.20
CA SER A 172 12.42 7.52 14.86
C SER A 172 11.91 6.35 14.02
N VAL A 173 11.89 6.45 12.69
CA VAL A 173 11.49 5.33 11.80
C VAL A 173 12.53 4.22 11.77
N ASN A 174 13.79 4.54 12.02
CA ASN A 174 14.90 3.60 11.95
C ASN A 174 15.20 2.96 13.31
N LEU A 175 15.31 3.74 14.39
CA LEU A 175 15.56 3.22 15.75
C LEU A 175 14.27 2.82 16.48
N GLY A 176 13.15 3.43 16.13
CA GLY A 176 11.92 3.38 16.92
C GLY A 176 11.79 4.63 17.80
N PRO A 177 10.57 4.98 18.21
CA PRO A 177 10.29 6.30 18.74
C PRO A 177 10.87 6.56 20.14
N GLY A 178 10.92 5.54 21.01
CA GLY A 178 11.44 5.72 22.38
C GLY A 178 12.97 5.81 22.42
N GLU A 179 13.66 4.88 21.76
CA GLU A 179 15.13 4.90 21.66
C GLU A 179 15.64 6.12 20.89
N SER A 180 14.91 6.54 19.85
CA SER A 180 15.23 7.75 19.10
C SER A 180 15.28 8.99 20.01
N LEU A 181 14.28 9.18 20.86
CA LEU A 181 14.22 10.33 21.77
C LEU A 181 15.36 10.30 22.80
N LEU A 182 15.63 9.14 23.40
CA LEU A 182 16.72 8.99 24.37
C LEU A 182 18.08 9.36 23.76
N VAL A 183 18.37 8.89 22.55
CA VAL A 183 19.63 9.19 21.85
C VAL A 183 19.76 10.68 21.52
N ILE A 184 18.68 11.29 21.00
CA ILE A 184 18.65 12.73 20.68
C ILE A 184 18.87 13.56 21.94
N CYS A 185 18.13 13.29 23.01
CA CYS A 185 18.26 13.97 24.30
C CYS A 185 19.68 13.87 24.87
N LYS A 186 20.28 12.67 24.81
CA LYS A 186 21.66 12.45 25.25
C LYS A 186 22.67 13.26 24.42
N GLN A 187 22.51 13.31 23.10
CA GLN A 187 23.40 14.09 22.23
C GLN A 187 23.26 15.60 22.41
N LEU A 188 22.08 16.09 22.78
CA LEU A 188 21.83 17.50 23.05
C LEU A 188 22.27 17.95 24.47
N GLY A 189 22.88 17.05 25.27
CA GLY A 189 23.25 17.34 26.65
C GLY A 189 22.05 17.41 27.61
N ALA A 190 20.85 17.04 27.15
CA ALA A 190 19.62 16.99 27.93
C ALA A 190 19.27 15.54 28.27
N GLU A 191 20.24 14.78 28.83
CA GLU A 191 20.05 13.36 29.13
C GLU A 191 18.94 13.17 30.16
N ILE A 192 18.01 12.27 29.85
CA ILE A 192 16.91 11.93 30.74
C ILE A 192 17.48 11.11 31.89
N SER A 193 17.23 11.52 33.14
CA SER A 193 17.78 10.85 34.31
C SER A 193 17.43 9.36 34.34
N PRO A 194 18.41 8.48 34.56
CA PRO A 194 18.16 7.04 34.66
C PRO A 194 17.15 6.72 35.75
N GLY A 195 16.18 5.86 35.45
CA GLY A 195 15.13 5.45 36.39
C GLY A 195 13.98 6.45 36.56
N SER A 196 14.05 7.63 35.91
CA SER A 196 12.97 8.61 35.90
C SER A 196 11.68 8.04 35.29
N ALA A 197 10.55 8.66 35.62
CA ALA A 197 9.26 8.32 35.01
C ALA A 197 9.30 8.46 33.48
N ALA A 198 9.95 9.51 32.98
CA ALA A 198 10.11 9.75 31.54
C ALA A 198 10.91 8.63 30.85
N GLU A 199 12.02 8.17 31.44
CA GLU A 199 12.81 7.08 30.87
C GLU A 199 12.01 5.77 30.84
N LYS A 200 11.29 5.46 31.92
CA LYS A 200 10.43 4.28 32.01
C LYS A 200 9.32 4.29 30.96
N GLU A 201 8.69 5.44 30.75
CA GLU A 201 7.65 5.62 29.75
C GLU A 201 8.21 5.45 28.32
N LEU A 202 9.37 6.04 28.01
CA LEU A 202 10.02 5.88 26.70
C LEU A 202 10.41 4.41 26.42
N LYS A 203 10.91 3.69 27.43
CA LYS A 203 11.19 2.25 27.33
C LYS A 203 9.91 1.44 27.09
N LEU A 204 8.83 1.75 27.81
CA LEU A 204 7.52 1.12 27.61
C LEU A 204 6.98 1.39 26.20
N TYR A 205 7.12 2.63 25.71
CA TYR A 205 6.70 3.02 24.39
C TYR A 205 7.45 2.26 23.29
N GLN A 206 8.78 2.14 23.42
CA GLN A 206 9.59 1.32 22.52
C GLN A 206 9.20 -0.17 22.57
N LYS A 207 8.98 -0.73 23.77
CA LYS A 207 8.54 -2.13 23.95
C LYS A 207 7.19 -2.38 23.25
N THR A 208 6.27 -1.43 23.39
CA THR A 208 4.92 -1.50 22.79
C THR A 208 4.99 -1.43 21.27
N ASP A 209 5.80 -0.51 20.71
CA ASP A 209 6.02 -0.41 19.26
C ASP A 209 6.62 -1.71 18.70
N ARG A 210 7.64 -2.28 19.36
CA ARG A 210 8.24 -3.56 18.97
C ARG A 210 7.23 -4.71 19.02
N MET A 211 6.45 -4.80 20.09
CA MET A 211 5.39 -5.81 20.24
C MET A 211 4.33 -5.68 19.14
N GLN A 212 3.86 -4.46 18.85
CA GLN A 212 2.90 -4.22 17.78
C GLN A 212 3.47 -4.55 16.40
N LYS A 213 4.74 -4.22 16.13
CA LYS A 213 5.43 -4.59 14.88
C LYS A 213 5.54 -6.10 14.74
N ALA A 214 5.87 -6.83 15.81
CA ALA A 214 5.91 -8.28 15.82
C ALA A 214 4.52 -8.89 15.60
N TYR A 215 3.50 -8.41 16.31
CA TYR A 215 2.11 -8.84 16.15
C TYR A 215 1.60 -8.60 14.72
N LYS A 216 1.91 -7.45 14.11
CA LYS A 216 1.56 -7.15 12.70
C LYS A 216 2.20 -8.10 11.69
N LYS A 217 3.32 -8.74 12.04
CA LYS A 217 3.98 -9.77 11.21
C LYS A 217 3.36 -11.16 11.41
N SER A 218 2.65 -11.39 12.52
CA SER A 218 2.03 -12.67 12.86
C SER A 218 1.00 -13.12 11.81
N MET A 219 0.83 -14.43 11.66
CA MET A 219 -0.19 -15.00 10.77
C MET A 219 -1.61 -14.70 11.24
N LYS A 220 -1.82 -14.66 12.57
CA LYS A 220 -3.10 -14.29 13.18
C LYS A 220 -3.56 -12.91 12.70
N TYR A 221 -2.71 -11.88 12.86
CA TYR A 221 -3.02 -10.53 12.40
C TYR A 221 -3.27 -10.46 10.88
N LYS A 222 -2.48 -11.16 10.07
CA LYS A 222 -2.67 -11.19 8.61
C LYS A 222 -4.02 -11.81 8.21
N LYS A 223 -4.44 -12.88 8.91
CA LYS A 223 -5.74 -13.54 8.70
C LYS A 223 -6.89 -12.62 9.10
N GLU A 224 -6.80 -12.04 10.30
CA GLU A 224 -7.79 -11.06 10.81
C GLU A 224 -7.92 -9.87 9.87
N ARG A 225 -6.80 -9.25 9.47
CA ARG A 225 -6.79 -8.13 8.51
C ARG A 225 -7.45 -8.49 7.18
N SER A 226 -7.24 -9.70 6.68
CA SER A 226 -7.88 -10.17 5.44
C SER A 226 -9.39 -10.30 5.61
N ASN A 227 -9.84 -10.87 6.72
CA ASN A 227 -11.26 -11.01 7.05
C ASN A 227 -11.94 -9.66 7.24
N THR A 228 -11.32 -8.75 8.00
CA THR A 228 -11.81 -7.37 8.18
C THR A 228 -11.93 -6.66 6.85
N ARG A 229 -10.94 -6.78 5.95
CA ARG A 229 -11.03 -6.19 4.61
C ARG A 229 -12.19 -6.76 3.81
N LYS A 230 -12.38 -8.08 3.79
CA LYS A 230 -13.53 -8.70 3.11
C LYS A 230 -14.86 -8.18 3.66
N HIS A 231 -14.96 -8.03 4.97
CA HIS A 231 -16.15 -7.48 5.61
C HIS A 231 -16.39 -6.02 5.22
N LEU A 232 -15.35 -5.18 5.26
CA LEU A 232 -15.45 -3.79 4.82
C LEU A 232 -15.82 -3.65 3.34
N TYR A 233 -15.31 -4.53 2.47
CA TYR A 233 -15.72 -4.57 1.06
C TYR A 233 -17.19 -4.94 0.91
N LYS A 234 -17.68 -5.94 1.64
CA LYS A 234 -19.10 -6.29 1.64
C LYS A 234 -19.99 -5.15 2.12
N ILE A 235 -19.58 -4.42 3.17
CA ILE A 235 -20.29 -3.23 3.63
C ILE A 235 -20.29 -2.16 2.54
N TYR A 236 -19.15 -1.94 1.89
CA TYR A 236 -19.03 -0.96 0.80
C TYR A 236 -19.92 -1.32 -0.39
N GLU A 237 -19.91 -2.57 -0.84
CA GLU A 237 -20.76 -3.09 -1.93
C GLU A 237 -22.23 -2.92 -1.57
N LYS A 238 -22.65 -3.36 -0.37
CA LYS A 238 -24.01 -3.18 0.12
C LYS A 238 -24.41 -1.70 0.20
N HIS A 239 -23.51 -0.82 0.64
CA HIS A 239 -23.78 0.63 0.66
C HIS A 239 -23.86 1.24 -0.75
N GLN A 240 -23.10 0.73 -1.72
CA GLN A 240 -23.18 1.15 -3.12
C GLN A 240 -24.51 0.70 -3.75
N GLU A 241 -24.95 -0.52 -3.43
CA GLU A 241 -26.24 -1.09 -3.83
C GLU A 241 -27.40 -0.31 -3.19
N GLU A 242 -27.37 -0.08 -1.87
CA GLU A 242 -28.39 0.69 -1.13
C GLU A 242 -28.47 2.16 -1.56
N LYS A 243 -27.32 2.79 -1.85
CA LYS A 243 -27.30 4.18 -2.32
C LYS A 243 -27.64 4.31 -3.79
N CYS A 244 -27.90 3.21 -4.50
CA CYS A 244 -28.23 3.20 -5.92
C CYS A 244 -27.32 4.17 -6.69
N TYR A 245 -26.01 3.99 -6.56
CA TYR A 245 -25.02 4.95 -7.05
C TYR A 245 -25.23 5.25 -8.54
N GLN A 246 -25.87 6.39 -8.82
CA GLN A 246 -26.02 6.94 -10.16
C GLN A 246 -24.87 7.93 -10.36
N LYS A 247 -23.81 7.45 -11.05
CA LYS A 247 -22.68 8.28 -11.47
C LYS A 247 -23.22 9.55 -12.14
N ASN A 248 -22.75 10.72 -11.72
CA ASN A 248 -23.12 12.07 -12.19
C ASN A 248 -24.50 12.61 -11.77
N LYS A 249 -25.18 12.04 -10.76
CA LYS A 249 -26.29 12.73 -10.10
C LYS A 249 -25.87 13.22 -8.71
N LEU A 250 -25.97 14.54 -8.50
CA LEU A 250 -25.92 15.12 -7.17
C LEU A 250 -27.15 14.61 -6.41
N MET A 251 -26.99 13.56 -5.61
CA MET A 251 -28.06 13.07 -4.75
C MET A 251 -28.47 14.24 -3.84
N ARG A 252 -29.75 14.63 -3.88
CA ARG A 252 -30.27 15.64 -2.96
C ARG A 252 -29.99 15.14 -1.54
N PRO A 253 -29.49 15.99 -0.63
CA PRO A 253 -29.20 15.56 0.72
C PRO A 253 -30.47 14.94 1.31
N VAL A 254 -30.36 13.69 1.76
CA VAL A 254 -31.42 13.05 2.55
C VAL A 254 -31.66 13.98 3.73
N LYS A 255 -32.87 14.54 3.85
CA LYS A 255 -33.27 15.32 5.02
C LYS A 255 -33.06 14.40 6.22
N ARG A 256 -32.01 14.63 6.99
CA ARG A 256 -31.77 13.93 8.25
C ARG A 256 -32.97 14.27 9.13
N THR A 257 -33.89 13.32 9.29
CA THR A 257 -34.75 13.32 10.46
C THR A 257 -33.80 13.31 11.66
N LYS A 258 -33.97 14.26 12.57
CA LYS A 258 -33.16 14.36 13.79
C LYS A 258 -33.43 13.10 14.61
N THR A 259 -32.63 12.05 14.40
CA THR A 259 -32.53 10.97 15.37
C THR A 259 -31.98 11.62 16.63
N GLN A 260 -32.77 11.58 17.71
CA GLN A 260 -32.32 12.04 19.02
C GLN A 260 -30.99 11.36 19.34
N ALA A 261 -29.99 12.17 19.68
CA ALA A 261 -28.65 11.70 19.96
C ALA A 261 -28.66 10.93 21.29
N GLU A 262 -28.86 9.61 21.23
CA GLU A 262 -28.59 8.74 22.37
C GLU A 262 -27.10 8.38 22.40
N ASP A 263 -26.51 8.68 23.55
CA ASP A 263 -25.26 8.14 24.09
C ASP A 263 -23.96 8.38 23.31
N HIS A 264 -23.53 9.64 23.28
CA HIS A 264 -22.10 9.94 23.14
C HIS A 264 -21.41 9.78 24.51
N PRO A 265 -20.24 9.12 24.62
CA PRO A 265 -19.56 8.80 25.90
C PRO A 265 -19.11 10.01 26.76
N TYR A 266 -19.40 11.25 26.34
CA TYR A 266 -19.13 12.48 27.08
C TYR A 266 -20.41 13.26 27.45
N ALA A 267 -21.60 12.69 27.22
CA ALA A 267 -22.85 13.32 27.62
C ALA A 267 -22.94 13.36 29.17
N LYS A 268 -22.94 14.58 29.73
CA LYS A 268 -23.12 14.79 31.17
C LYS A 268 -24.50 14.28 31.58
N LYS A 269 -24.55 13.27 32.45
CA LYS A 269 -25.81 12.80 33.04
C LYS A 269 -26.45 13.94 33.83
N PRO A 270 -27.75 14.24 33.63
CA PRO A 270 -28.44 15.23 34.46
C PRO A 270 -28.50 14.74 35.91
N ARG A 271 -28.23 15.63 36.86
CA ARG A 271 -28.35 15.37 38.30
C ARG A 271 -29.82 15.12 38.64
N VAL A 272 -30.13 13.95 39.19
CA VAL A 272 -31.48 13.63 39.68
C VAL A 272 -31.77 14.49 40.91
N ALA A 273 -32.83 15.29 40.85
CA ALA A 273 -33.33 16.03 42.00
C ALA A 273 -33.91 15.05 43.02
N VAL A 274 -33.33 15.04 44.22
CA VAL A 274 -33.85 14.29 45.36
C VAL A 274 -35.09 15.03 45.87
N THR A 275 -36.28 14.51 45.58
CA THR A 275 -37.50 14.95 46.25
C THR A 275 -37.53 14.37 47.66
N LYS A 276 -37.41 15.24 48.66
CA LYS A 276 -37.70 14.89 50.06
C LYS A 276 -39.18 14.52 50.15
N LYS A 277 -39.47 13.28 50.56
CA LYS A 277 -40.81 12.90 51.00
C LYS A 277 -41.09 13.59 52.34
N CYS A 278 -42.17 14.37 52.39
CA CYS A 278 -42.92 14.59 53.63
C CYS A 278 -43.80 13.36 53.89
#